data_AF-A0A161M240-F1
#
_entry.id   AF-A0A161M240-F1
#
_cell.length_a   1.000
_cell.length_b   1.000
_cell.length_c   1.000
_cell.angle_alpha   90.00
_cell.angle_beta   90.00
_cell.angle_gamma   90.00
#
_symmetry.space_group_name_H-M   'P 1'
#
loop_
_entity.id
_entity.type
_entity.pdbx_description
1 polymer ?
#
loop_
_entity_poly.entity_id
_entity_poly.type
_entity_poly.pdbx_seq_one_letter_code
_entity_poly.pdbx_strand_id
1 'polypeptide(L)' 'KVTTKKWSTSSRESRREEVVLARMRLGHTMLTHSHIFRREPQPVCSACNTTLTVPHILLECSKYVNAR' A
#
# COMPACT_ATOMS: atom_id res chain seq x y z
N LYS A 1 -24.10 28.77 -3.60
CA LYS A 1 -23.41 28.48 -2.31
C LYS A 1 -22.83 27.09 -2.41
N VAL A 2 -21.50 26.94 -2.37
CA VAL A 2 -20.85 25.61 -2.38
C VAL A 2 -20.95 25.05 -0.96
N THR A 3 -21.80 24.05 -0.76
CA THR A 3 -21.88 23.30 0.49
C THR A 3 -20.76 22.27 0.50
N THR A 4 -19.74 22.47 1.32
CA THR A 4 -18.69 21.48 1.55
C THR A 4 -19.29 20.31 2.34
N LYS A 5 -19.30 19.12 1.73
CA LYS A 5 -19.74 17.89 2.40
C LYS A 5 -18.72 17.53 3.47
N LYS A 6 -19.17 17.24 4.69
CA LYS A 6 -18.28 16.84 5.80
C LYS A 6 -17.56 15.54 5.44
N TRP A 7 -16.23 15.54 5.46
CA TRP A 7 -15.43 14.35 5.18
C TRP A 7 -15.54 13.34 6.32
N SER A 8 -15.88 12.10 6.01
CA SER A 8 -15.92 11.01 6.99
C SER A 8 -14.51 10.58 7.38
N THR A 9 -14.22 10.52 8.67
CA THR A 9 -12.92 10.04 9.17
C THR A 9 -12.65 8.61 8.70
N SER A 10 -11.39 8.33 8.34
CA SER A 10 -10.97 6.96 8.01
C SER A 10 -10.63 6.11 9.25
N SER A 11 -10.66 6.71 10.44
CA SER A 11 -10.30 6.05 11.71
C SER A 11 -11.13 4.79 11.95
N ARG A 12 -10.44 3.72 12.31
CA ARG A 12 -10.99 2.45 12.78
C ARG A 12 -10.97 2.41 14.31
N GLU A 13 -11.86 1.62 14.89
CA GLU A 13 -11.92 1.41 16.35
C GLU A 13 -10.77 0.52 16.85
N SER A 14 -10.33 -0.42 16.00
CA SER A 14 -9.22 -1.31 16.31
C SER A 14 -7.87 -0.63 16.08
N ARG A 15 -7.08 -0.53 17.15
CA ARG A 15 -5.67 -0.09 17.08
C ARG A 15 -4.87 -0.92 16.06
N ARG A 16 -5.16 -2.23 15.96
CA ARG A 16 -4.46 -3.11 15.03
C ARG A 16 -4.71 -2.68 13.58
N GLU A 17 -5.93 -2.34 13.24
CA GLU A 17 -6.29 -1.87 11.90
C GLU A 17 -5.61 -0.54 11.56
N GLU A 18 -5.62 0.41 12.50
CA GLU A 18 -4.91 1.69 12.33
C GLU A 18 -3.41 1.49 12.08
N VAL A 19 -2.76 0.58 12.82
CA VAL A 19 -1.34 0.26 12.63
C VAL A 19 -1.08 -0.35 11.25
N VAL A 20 -1.96 -1.26 10.80
CA VAL A 20 -1.86 -1.87 9.47
C VAL A 20 -2.02 -0.80 8.38
N LEU A 21 -3.05 0.05 8.49
CA LEU A 21 -3.31 1.13 7.54
C LEU A 21 -2.16 2.15 7.50
N ALA A 22 -1.60 2.52 8.66
CA ALA A 22 -0.47 3.44 8.73
C ALA A 22 0.77 2.86 8.03
N ARG A 23 1.14 1.60 8.32
CA ARG A 23 2.27 0.93 7.65
C ARG A 23 2.05 0.82 6.15
N MET A 24 0.83 0.50 5.74
CA MET A 24 0.46 0.40 4.32
C MET A 24 0.57 1.76 3.62
N ARG A 25 0.03 2.84 4.22
CA ARG A 25 0.10 4.20 3.68
C ARG A 25 1.53 4.72 3.56
N LEU A 26 2.41 4.35 4.48
CA LEU A 26 3.84 4.67 4.43
C LEU A 26 4.63 3.81 3.42
N GLY A 27 4.03 2.77 2.85
CA GLY A 27 4.72 1.86 1.95
C GLY A 27 5.62 0.83 2.65
N HIS A 28 5.52 0.71 3.98
CA HIS A 28 6.35 -0.16 4.81
C HIS A 28 5.77 -1.58 4.89
N THR A 29 5.72 -2.26 3.75
CA THR A 29 5.34 -3.68 3.69
C THR A 29 6.57 -4.56 3.50
N MET A 30 6.54 -5.81 3.97
CA MET A 30 7.66 -6.74 3.77
C MET A 30 7.98 -6.95 2.29
N LEU A 31 6.96 -7.03 1.43
CA LEU A 31 7.13 -7.22 -0.02
C LEU A 31 7.90 -6.08 -0.68
N THR A 32 7.62 -4.83 -0.31
CA THR A 32 8.23 -3.65 -0.95
C THR A 32 9.51 -3.19 -0.25
N HIS A 33 9.67 -3.49 1.04
CA HIS A 33 10.71 -2.90 1.90
C HIS A 33 11.79 -3.91 2.35
N SER A 34 11.58 -5.22 2.18
CA SER A 34 12.55 -6.25 2.57
C SER A 34 13.90 -6.12 1.87
N HIS A 35 13.89 -5.68 0.60
CA HIS A 35 15.08 -5.43 -0.21
C HIS A 35 16.09 -4.50 0.49
N ILE A 36 15.62 -3.50 1.24
CA ILE A 36 16.49 -2.55 1.96
C ILE A 36 17.28 -3.27 3.06
N PHE A 37 16.62 -4.15 3.82
CA PHE A 37 17.25 -4.92 4.89
C PHE A 37 18.22 -5.96 4.34
N ARG A 38 17.92 -6.53 3.17
CA ARG A 38 18.74 -7.55 2.50
C ARG A 38 19.84 -6.96 1.60
N ARG A 39 19.84 -5.64 1.38
CA ARG A 39 20.70 -4.94 0.40
C ARG A 39 20.61 -5.53 -1.01
N GLU A 40 19.44 -6.03 -1.36
CA GLU A 40 19.14 -6.58 -2.70
C GLU A 40 18.87 -5.43 -3.68
N PRO A 41 18.54 -5.68 -4.96
CA PRO A 41 17.91 -4.66 -5.81
C PRO A 41 16.43 -4.46 -5.48
N GLN A 42 15.88 -3.32 -5.86
CA GLN A 42 14.47 -3.01 -5.63
C GLN A 42 13.58 -4.03 -6.38
N PRO A 43 12.54 -4.60 -5.72
CA PRO A 43 11.70 -5.58 -6.36
C PRO A 43 10.94 -4.97 -7.55
N VAL A 44 10.88 -5.73 -8.63
CA VAL A 44 10.14 -5.37 -9.85
C VAL A 44 8.95 -6.30 -10.00
N CYS A 45 7.80 -5.75 -10.39
CA CYS A 45 6.62 -6.53 -10.68
C CYS A 45 6.83 -7.37 -11.95
N SER A 46 6.73 -8.69 -11.85
CA SER A 46 6.93 -9.60 -12.99
C SER A 46 5.88 -9.45 -14.11
N ALA A 47 4.71 -8.86 -13.80
CA ALA A 47 3.62 -8.69 -14.76
C ALA A 47 3.65 -7.32 -15.45
N CYS A 48 4.05 -6.27 -14.73
CA CYS A 48 4.02 -4.88 -15.23
C CYS A 48 5.42 -4.35 -15.58
N ASN A 49 6.47 -5.06 -15.20
CA ASN A 49 7.87 -4.66 -15.35
C ASN A 49 8.21 -3.28 -14.75
N THR A 50 7.42 -2.86 -13.76
CA THR A 50 7.58 -1.62 -12.99
C THR A 50 8.02 -1.92 -11.57
N THR A 51 8.59 -0.92 -10.90
CA THR A 51 8.96 -1.00 -9.49
C THR A 51 7.77 -1.42 -8.62
N LEU A 52 7.97 -2.43 -7.78
CA LEU A 52 6.94 -2.94 -6.88
C LEU A 52 6.75 -1.96 -5.70
N THR A 53 5.62 -1.26 -5.70
CA THR A 53 5.21 -0.34 -4.62
C THR A 53 3.84 -0.73 -4.07
N VAL A 54 3.49 -0.22 -2.87
CA VAL A 54 2.17 -0.48 -2.28
C VAL A 54 1.02 0.06 -3.15
N PRO A 55 1.10 1.29 -3.70
CA PRO A 55 0.11 1.77 -4.67
C PRO A 55 -0.02 0.84 -5.88
N HIS A 56 1.11 0.37 -6.42
CA HIS A 56 1.10 -0.55 -7.55
C HIS A 56 0.37 -1.86 -7.21
N ILE A 57 0.64 -2.45 -6.05
CA ILE A 57 -0.01 -3.69 -5.59
C ILE A 57 -1.53 -3.51 -5.42
N LEU A 58 -1.97 -2.41 -4.81
CA LEU A 58 -3.38 -2.24 -4.43
C LEU A 58 -4.25 -1.71 -5.58
N LEU A 59 -3.70 -0.82 -6.41
CA LEU A 59 -4.47 0.00 -7.34
C LEU A 59 -4.22 -0.34 -8.81
N GLU A 60 -3.00 -0.76 -9.18
CA GLU A 60 -2.59 -0.83 -10.59
C GLU A 60 -2.44 -2.27 -11.11
N CYS A 61 -1.93 -3.18 -10.29
CA CYS A 61 -1.46 -4.47 -10.76
C CYS A 61 -2.56 -5.54 -10.76
N SER A 62 -2.89 -6.05 -11.95
CA SER A 62 -3.85 -7.16 -12.13
C SER A 62 -3.43 -8.45 -11.43
N LYS A 63 -2.11 -8.69 -11.29
CA LYS A 63 -1.56 -9.88 -10.62
C LYS A 63 -1.98 -9.99 -9.15
N TYR A 64 -2.17 -8.86 -8.46
CA TYR A 64 -2.46 -8.83 -7.03
C TYR A 64 -3.95 -8.63 -6.72
N VAL A 65 -4.83 -8.69 -7.72
CA VAL A 65 -6.28 -8.44 -7.55
C VAL A 65 -6.95 -9.40 -6.57
N ASN A 66 -6.49 -10.66 -6.51
CA ASN A 66 -7.04 -11.67 -5.58
C ASN A 66 -6.37 -11.66 -4.20
N ALA A 67 -5.28 -10.92 -4.02
CA ALA A 67 -4.47 -10.89 -2.79
C ALA A 67 -4.63 -9.59 -1.98
N ARG A 68 -5.28 -8.58 -2.55
CA ARG A 68 -5.75 -7.37 -1.84
C ARG A 68 -7.07 -7.64 -1.14
#